data_AF-F7KMV9-F1
#
_entry.id   AF-F7KMV9-F1
#
_cell.length_a   1.000
_cell.length_b   1.000
_cell.length_c   1.000
_cell.angle_alpha   90.00
_cell.angle_beta   90.00
_cell.angle_gamma   90.00
#
_symmetry.space_group_name_H-M   'P 1'
#
loop_
_entity.id
_entity.type
_entity.pdbx_description
1 polymer ?
#
loop_
_entity_poly.entity_id
_entity_poly.type
_entity_poly.pdbx_seq_one_letter_code
_entity_poly.pdbx_strand_id
1 'polypeptide(L)'
;MTLPFENDTNAVVKKLAKQNIKANHRTALSIMSAILIAATFMCTLCSLVQSYWNQRVQQEIFDSGNWDAQILEVQANQIELIKKNENIKDVMVKGNNQTFLLSFRENDPYLLVQNCDAKYWESMHEKN
;
A
#
# COMPACT_ATOMS: atom_id res chain seq x y z
N MET A 1 38.69 -39.50 -3.11
CA MET A 1 40.12 -39.15 -3.23
C MET A 1 40.17 -37.97 -4.21
N THR A 2 40.22 -36.74 -3.70
CA THR A 2 40.32 -35.52 -4.53
C THR A 2 41.76 -35.40 -5.03
N LEU A 3 41.94 -35.08 -6.31
CA LEU A 3 43.24 -35.03 -6.96
C LEU A 3 44.09 -33.87 -6.38
N PRO A 4 45.42 -34.01 -6.25
CA PRO A 4 46.30 -33.00 -5.63
C PRO A 4 46.44 -31.68 -6.42
N PHE A 5 45.67 -31.53 -7.50
CA PHE A 5 45.64 -30.37 -8.40
C PHE A 5 44.34 -29.59 -8.34
N GLU A 6 43.42 -29.94 -7.43
CA GLU A 6 42.26 -29.12 -7.07
C GLU A 6 42.75 -27.92 -6.24
N ASN A 7 43.68 -27.18 -6.85
CA ASN A 7 44.28 -25.96 -6.37
C ASN A 7 43.20 -24.89 -6.39
N ASP A 8 43.10 -24.17 -5.28
CA ASP A 8 42.12 -23.15 -4.96
C ASP A 8 42.31 -21.91 -5.87
N THR A 9 42.03 -22.09 -7.17
CA THR A 9 42.28 -21.15 -8.26
C THR A 9 41.52 -19.84 -8.05
N ASN A 10 40.45 -19.86 -7.25
CA ASN A 10 39.74 -18.68 -6.77
C ASN A 10 40.67 -17.64 -6.12
N ALA A 11 41.64 -18.08 -5.31
CA ALA A 11 42.57 -17.17 -4.65
C ALA A 11 43.46 -16.44 -5.67
N VAL A 12 43.92 -17.16 -6.69
CA VAL A 12 44.74 -16.62 -7.78
C VAL A 12 43.91 -15.66 -8.64
N VAL A 13 42.68 -16.04 -9.01
CA VAL A 13 41.77 -15.19 -9.80
C VAL A 13 41.46 -13.89 -9.06
N LYS A 14 41.12 -13.95 -7.76
CA LYS A 14 40.89 -12.74 -6.93
C LYS A 14 42.13 -11.85 -6.85
N LYS A 15 43.32 -12.43 -6.72
CA LYS A 15 44.60 -11.69 -6.68
C LYS A 15 44.85 -10.95 -8.00
N LEU A 16 44.68 -11.63 -9.13
CA LEU A 16 44.83 -11.05 -10.47
C LEU A 16 43.76 -9.97 -10.73
N ALA A 17 42.50 -10.21 -10.35
CA ALA A 17 41.42 -9.22 -10.46
C ALA A 17 41.71 -7.95 -9.66
N LYS A 18 42.19 -8.09 -8.42
CA LYS A 18 42.57 -6.95 -7.57
C LYS A 18 43.74 -6.15 -8.17
N GLN A 19 44.74 -6.83 -8.74
CA GLN A 19 45.84 -6.17 -9.45
C GLN A 19 45.34 -5.41 -10.68
N ASN A 20 44.45 -5.99 -11.47
CA ASN A 20 43.83 -5.33 -12.63
C ASN A 20 43.02 -4.08 -12.24
N ILE A 21 42.22 -4.15 -11.17
CA ILE A 21 41.47 -2.99 -10.67
C ILE A 21 42.43 -1.88 -10.23
N LYS A 22 43.54 -2.23 -9.57
CA LYS A 22 44.55 -1.25 -9.13
C LYS A 22 45.29 -0.60 -10.31
N ALA A 23 45.62 -1.38 -11.33
CA ALA A 23 46.28 -0.88 -12.55
C ALA A 23 45.35 0.07 -13.33
N ASN A 24 44.07 -0.29 -13.46
CA ASN A 24 43.07 0.47 -14.24
C ASN A 24 42.09 1.25 -13.35
N HIS A 25 42.58 1.87 -12.27
CA HIS A 25 41.73 2.45 -11.22
C HIS A 25 40.71 3.48 -11.73
N ARG A 26 41.05 4.31 -12.73
CA ARG A 26 40.13 5.33 -13.27
C ARG A 26 38.93 4.70 -13.98
N THR A 27 39.18 3.73 -14.85
CA THR A 27 38.13 3.01 -15.59
C THR A 27 37.29 2.14 -14.65
N ALA A 28 37.94 1.45 -13.71
CA ALA A 28 37.24 0.64 -12.72
C ALA A 28 36.31 1.50 -11.84
N LEU A 29 36.77 2.68 -11.41
CA LEU A 29 35.95 3.63 -10.66
C LEU A 29 34.76 4.13 -11.47
N SER A 30 34.96 4.45 -12.76
CA SER A 30 33.88 4.88 -13.65
C SER A 30 32.81 3.81 -13.87
N ILE A 31 33.20 2.54 -13.96
CA ILE A 31 32.24 1.43 -14.11
C ILE A 31 31.47 1.23 -12.79
N MET A 32 32.18 1.23 -11.66
CA MET A 32 31.55 1.09 -10.34
C MET A 32 30.58 2.23 -10.06
N SER A 33 30.92 3.48 -10.42
CA SER A 33 30.01 4.62 -10.26
C SER A 33 28.80 4.53 -11.17
N ALA A 34 28.97 4.10 -12.43
CA ALA A 34 27.85 3.90 -13.34
C ALA A 34 26.87 2.85 -12.82
N ILE A 35 27.37 1.72 -12.32
CA ILE A 35 26.55 0.66 -11.72
C ILE A 35 25.84 1.19 -10.47
N LEU A 36 26.53 1.94 -9.61
CA LEU A 36 25.94 2.54 -8.41
C LEU A 36 24.81 3.49 -8.79
N ILE A 37 25.03 4.42 -9.73
CA ILE A 37 24.03 5.38 -10.19
C ILE A 37 22.82 4.64 -10.78
N ALA A 38 23.03 3.63 -11.62
CA ALA A 38 21.94 2.85 -12.21
C ALA A 38 21.13 2.11 -11.12
N ALA A 39 21.79 1.48 -10.16
CA ALA A 39 21.14 0.77 -9.06
C ALA A 39 20.37 1.73 -8.15
N THR A 40 20.96 2.87 -7.79
CA THR A 40 20.28 3.91 -7.00
C THR A 40 19.08 4.46 -7.76
N PHE A 41 19.24 4.79 -9.04
CA PHE A 41 18.15 5.31 -9.87
C PHE A 41 16.98 4.32 -9.96
N MET A 42 17.27 3.03 -10.19
CA MET A 42 16.26 1.98 -10.22
C MET A 42 15.55 1.85 -8.87
N CYS A 43 16.29 1.84 -7.77
CA CYS A 43 15.73 1.75 -6.41
C CYS A 43 14.84 2.96 -6.07
N THR A 44 15.28 4.17 -6.43
CA THR A 44 14.51 5.40 -6.25
C THR A 44 13.23 5.36 -7.09
N LEU A 45 13.31 4.95 -8.36
CA LEU A 45 12.14 4.83 -9.22
C LEU A 45 11.09 3.88 -8.63
N CYS A 46 11.50 2.68 -8.20
CA CYS A 46 10.59 1.71 -7.57
C CYS A 46 9.94 2.29 -6.30
N SER A 47 10.74 2.94 -5.45
CA SER A 47 10.24 3.57 -4.23
C SER A 47 9.21 4.67 -4.52
N LEU A 48 9.46 5.51 -5.53
CA LEU A 48 8.56 6.58 -5.93
C LEU A 48 7.23 6.03 -6.47
N VAL A 49 7.28 5.00 -7.33
CA VAL A 49 6.07 4.35 -7.85
C VAL A 49 5.23 3.77 -6.71
N GLN A 50 5.86 3.06 -5.78
CA GLN A 50 5.17 2.50 -4.62
C GLN A 50 4.57 3.59 -3.73
N SER A 51 5.32 4.66 -3.47
CA SER A 51 4.85 5.78 -2.66
C SER A 51 3.66 6.49 -3.31
N TYR A 52 3.74 6.77 -4.60
CA TYR A 52 2.66 7.40 -5.36
C TYR A 52 1.40 6.52 -5.39
N TRP A 53 1.57 5.21 -5.61
CA TRP A 53 0.46 4.26 -5.55
C TRP A 53 -0.21 4.26 -4.19
N ASN A 54 0.57 4.17 -3.11
CA ASN A 54 0.03 4.19 -1.76
C ASN A 54 -0.71 5.50 -1.46
N GLN A 55 -0.15 6.64 -1.87
CA GLN A 55 -0.82 7.94 -1.73
C GLN A 55 -2.15 7.98 -2.49
N ARG A 56 -2.20 7.44 -3.71
CA ARG A 56 -3.43 7.35 -4.50
C ARG A 56 -4.49 6.50 -3.81
N VAL A 57 -4.12 5.34 -3.26
CA VAL A 57 -5.04 4.48 -2.50
C VAL A 57 -5.54 5.19 -1.24
N GLN A 58 -4.65 5.84 -0.49
CA GLN A 58 -5.05 6.58 0.73
C GLN A 58 -5.98 7.75 0.40
N GLN A 59 -5.74 8.45 -0.72
CA GLN A 59 -6.61 9.53 -1.18
C GLN A 59 -8.01 9.01 -1.54
N GLU A 60 -8.09 7.90 -2.27
CA GLU A 60 -9.39 7.27 -2.60
C GLU A 60 -10.13 6.88 -1.32
N ILE A 61 -9.45 6.22 -0.37
CA ILE A 61 -10.03 5.86 0.92
C ILE A 61 -10.48 7.10 1.72
N PHE A 62 -9.73 8.19 1.63
CA PHE A 62 -10.09 9.45 2.28
C PHE A 62 -11.34 10.10 1.66
N ASP A 63 -11.48 10.05 0.33
CA ASP A 63 -12.56 10.70 -0.41
C ASP A 63 -13.84 9.87 -0.45
N SER A 64 -13.74 8.54 -0.59
CA SER A 64 -14.89 7.65 -0.79
C SER A 64 -15.10 6.62 0.31
N GLY A 65 -14.17 6.49 1.26
CA GLY A 65 -14.16 5.43 2.27
C GLY A 65 -13.52 4.13 1.77
N ASN A 66 -13.25 3.21 2.70
CA ASN A 66 -12.55 1.96 2.40
C ASN A 66 -13.50 0.82 1.99
N TRP A 67 -14.20 0.98 0.85
CA TRP A 67 -15.06 -0.06 0.26
C TRP A 67 -15.11 0.03 -1.27
N ASP A 68 -15.35 -1.11 -1.92
CA ASP A 68 -15.42 -1.18 -3.38
C ASP A 68 -16.82 -0.83 -3.93
N ALA A 69 -17.88 -1.11 -3.17
CA ALA A 69 -19.26 -0.93 -3.62
C ALA A 69 -20.23 -0.70 -2.45
N GLN A 70 -21.33 -0.01 -2.73
CA GLN A 70 -22.44 0.19 -1.82
C GLN A 70 -23.73 -0.32 -2.46
N ILE A 71 -24.52 -1.08 -1.69
CA ILE A 71 -25.86 -1.54 -2.08
C ILE A 71 -26.87 -0.80 -1.20
N LEU A 72 -27.84 -0.16 -1.84
CA LEU A 72 -28.90 0.59 -1.16
C LEU A 72 -30.15 -0.28 -0.98
N GLU A 73 -31.04 0.15 -0.09
CA GLU A 73 -32.37 -0.46 0.11
C GLU A 73 -32.34 -1.96 0.51
N VAL A 74 -31.27 -2.39 1.17
CA VAL A 74 -31.10 -3.78 1.62
C VAL A 74 -31.95 -4.05 2.87
N GLN A 75 -32.74 -5.13 2.83
CA GLN A 75 -33.51 -5.59 4.00
C GLN A 75 -32.62 -6.39 4.97
N ALA A 76 -32.94 -6.35 6.26
CA ALA A 76 -32.11 -6.98 7.31
C ALA A 76 -31.86 -8.49 7.08
N ASN A 77 -32.85 -9.22 6.56
CA ASN A 77 -32.73 -10.64 6.22
C ASN A 77 -31.78 -10.93 5.04
N GLN A 78 -31.54 -9.96 4.16
CA GLN A 78 -30.63 -10.10 3.02
C GLN A 78 -29.16 -9.94 3.43
N ILE A 79 -28.88 -9.26 4.54
CA ILE A 79 -27.51 -9.03 5.02
C ILE A 79 -26.80 -10.36 5.29
N GLU A 80 -27.49 -11.33 5.90
CA GLU A 80 -26.90 -12.66 6.16
C GLU A 80 -26.60 -13.44 4.88
N LEU A 81 -27.42 -13.25 3.83
CA LEU A 81 -27.20 -13.88 2.53
C LEU A 81 -25.97 -13.27 1.83
N ILE A 82 -25.83 -11.93 1.88
CA ILE A 82 -24.68 -11.21 1.32
C ILE A 82 -23.39 -11.66 2.02
N LYS A 83 -23.40 -11.74 3.36
CA LYS A 83 -22.24 -12.19 4.16
C LYS A 83 -21.81 -13.64 3.88
N LYS A 84 -22.70 -14.49 3.34
CA LYS A 84 -22.37 -15.87 2.97
C LYS A 84 -21.71 -16.01 1.60
N ASN A 85 -21.65 -14.94 0.81
CA ASN A 85 -21.01 -14.98 -0.50
C ASN A 85 -19.49 -15.02 -0.36
N GLU A 86 -18.86 -16.09 -0.86
CA GLU A 86 -17.42 -16.31 -0.80
C GLU A 86 -16.59 -15.27 -1.56
N ASN A 87 -17.21 -14.54 -2.51
CA ASN A 87 -16.53 -13.48 -3.27
C ASN A 87 -16.47 -12.14 -2.52
N ILE A 88 -17.14 -12.03 -1.36
CA ILE A 88 -17.19 -10.79 -0.59
C ILE A 88 -16.25 -10.92 0.61
N LYS A 89 -15.23 -10.07 0.65
CA LYS A 89 -14.21 -10.08 1.71
C LYS A 89 -14.77 -9.59 3.05
N ASP A 90 -15.50 -8.47 3.03
CA ASP A 90 -16.12 -7.90 4.21
C ASP A 90 -17.42 -7.17 3.86
N VAL A 91 -18.32 -7.07 4.83
CA VAL A 91 -19.61 -6.38 4.71
C VAL A 91 -19.75 -5.43 5.88
N MET A 92 -20.01 -4.16 5.57
CA MET A 92 -20.26 -3.10 6.53
C MET A 92 -21.71 -2.64 6.41
N VAL A 93 -22.32 -2.27 7.53
CA VAL A 93 -23.74 -1.89 7.58
C VAL A 93 -23.89 -0.41 7.91
N LYS A 94 -24.51 0.33 6.99
CA LYS A 94 -24.92 1.73 7.15
C LYS A 94 -26.45 1.80 7.13
N GLY A 95 -27.03 2.28 8.22
CA GLY A 95 -28.46 2.53 8.36
C GLY A 95 -28.86 3.93 7.88
N ASN A 96 -30.17 4.17 7.85
CA ASN A 96 -30.72 5.45 7.42
C ASN A 96 -30.36 6.59 8.39
N ASN A 97 -30.17 7.78 7.82
CA ASN A 97 -30.00 9.00 8.60
C ASN A 97 -31.31 9.38 9.29
N GLN A 98 -31.22 9.76 10.55
CA GLN A 98 -32.30 10.38 11.30
C GLN A 98 -31.88 11.79 11.67
N THR A 99 -32.74 12.76 11.41
CA THR A 99 -32.51 14.17 11.74
C THR A 99 -33.53 14.64 12.76
N PHE A 100 -33.04 15.23 13.84
CA PHE A 100 -33.85 15.77 14.92
C PHE A 100 -33.58 17.27 15.03
N LEU A 101 -34.64 18.08 15.10
CA LEU A 101 -34.53 19.50 15.39
C LEU A 101 -34.35 19.68 16.91
N LEU A 102 -33.29 20.36 17.34
CA LEU A 102 -32.98 20.49 18.77
C LEU A 102 -33.88 21.50 19.50
N SER A 103 -34.45 22.48 18.79
CA SER A 103 -35.51 23.36 19.32
C SER A 103 -36.31 24.07 18.20
N PHE A 104 -37.48 24.63 18.54
CA PHE A 104 -38.48 25.13 17.59
C PHE A 104 -38.29 26.59 17.13
N ARG A 105 -37.11 27.19 17.29
CA ARG A 105 -36.84 28.57 16.83
C ARG A 105 -36.14 28.55 15.46
N GLU A 106 -36.31 29.63 14.70
CA GLU A 106 -35.56 29.83 13.46
C GLU A 106 -34.05 29.85 13.76
N ASN A 107 -33.27 29.08 12.98
CA ASN A 107 -31.82 28.85 13.10
C ASN A 107 -31.33 27.89 14.19
N ASP A 108 -32.20 27.06 14.75
CA ASP A 108 -31.76 26.05 15.72
C ASP A 108 -30.99 24.89 15.04
N PRO A 109 -29.97 24.34 15.73
CA PRO A 109 -29.14 23.28 15.19
C PRO A 109 -29.92 21.97 15.00
N TYR A 110 -29.55 21.21 13.97
CA TYR A 110 -30.05 19.86 13.74
C TYR A 110 -29.08 18.83 14.32
N LEU A 111 -29.62 17.80 14.97
CA LEU A 111 -28.88 16.59 15.32
C LEU A 111 -29.07 15.56 14.22
N LEU A 112 -27.98 15.13 13.59
CA LEU A 112 -27.98 14.02 12.64
C LEU A 112 -27.46 12.76 13.34
N VAL A 113 -28.29 11.72 13.37
CA VAL A 113 -27.96 10.40 13.92
C VAL A 113 -27.89 9.41 12.77
N GLN A 114 -26.76 8.73 12.63
CA GLN A 114 -26.58 7.68 11.65
C GLN A 114 -26.28 6.36 12.38
N ASN A 115 -27.19 5.40 12.23
CA ASN A 115 -26.96 4.06 12.75
C ASN A 115 -25.98 3.34 11.82
N CYS A 116 -24.85 2.88 12.33
CA CYS A 116 -23.89 2.09 11.56
C CYS A 116 -23.19 1.08 12.47
N ASP A 117 -22.61 0.04 11.88
CA ASP A 117 -21.75 -0.87 12.63
C ASP A 117 -20.34 -0.28 12.85
N ALA A 118 -19.60 -0.87 13.79
CA ALA A 118 -18.26 -0.40 14.14
C ALA A 118 -17.31 -0.43 12.94
N LYS A 119 -17.45 -1.43 12.05
CA LYS A 119 -16.60 -1.56 10.86
C LYS A 119 -16.81 -0.43 9.87
N TYR A 120 -18.07 -0.05 9.63
CA TYR A 120 -18.40 1.12 8.82
C TYR A 120 -17.78 2.37 9.43
N TRP A 121 -18.01 2.62 10.73
CA TRP A 121 -17.48 3.81 11.43
C TRP A 121 -15.96 3.96 11.31
N GLU A 122 -15.21 2.86 11.46
CA GLU A 122 -13.75 2.89 11.32
C GLU A 122 -13.27 3.18 9.89
N SER A 123 -14.08 2.86 8.88
CA SER A 123 -13.72 2.89 7.46
C SER A 123 -14.33 4.05 6.68
N MET A 124 -15.25 4.80 7.31
CA MET A 124 -16.03 5.85 6.66
C MET A 124 -15.20 7.11 6.39
N HIS A 125 -15.42 7.73 5.23
CA HIS A 125 -14.85 9.03 4.90
C HIS A 125 -15.49 10.19 5.67
N GLU A 126 -16.74 10.06 6.11
CA GLU A 126 -17.50 11.13 6.79
C GLU A 126 -16.91 11.58 8.13
N LYS A 127 -15.89 10.86 8.64
CA LYS A 127 -15.16 11.22 9.88
C LYS A 127 -14.06 12.26 9.66
N ASN A 128 -13.65 12.48 8.41
CA ASN A 128 -12.54 13.36 8.03
C ASN A 128 -13.03 14.78 7.73
#